data_AF-A0A7M3M0U5-F1
#
_entry.id   AF-A0A7M3M0U5-F1
#
_cell.length_a   1.000
_cell.length_b   1.000
_cell.length_c   1.000
_cell.angle_alpha   90.00
_cell.angle_beta   90.00
_cell.angle_gamma   90.00
#
_symmetry.space_group_name_H-M   'P 1'
#
loop_
_entity.id
_entity.type
_entity.pdbx_description
1 polymer ?
#
loop_
_entity_poly.entity_id
_entity_poly.type
_entity_poly.pdbx_seq_one_letter_code
_entity_poly.pdbx_strand_id
1 'polypeptide(L)'
;MNLRKNLPSIGLGVAGALAVTLATTMPAAAQPKAYVSCAVSDLIDAIDQANAGGGGTLLLTPGCTYQLTAAENADDGLPEITTPINILGAGATITRSASAPSFRIFHVTGSGNLNLTALTVSGGSVLGSGGGILNEGQLTLNTSFIGRNAASDVGGGLANTGTANVNAGTRLALNTAVAGGGGLHNAADALARLSASSVDSNTVTGEGAQGGGVLNAGGNLQGFTSTIGSNTALAEGATGGGLATVGGTVSLTLGTVENNRADTAPGGIYNDGSTVSLTLVPAFNNNPTNCSGSPDPVPGCLG
;
A
#
# COMPACT_ATOMS: atom_id res chain seq x y z
N MET A 1 3.02 55.80 100.28
CA MET A 1 4.05 56.58 99.58
C MET A 1 4.58 55.72 98.44
N ASN A 2 4.20 56.04 97.18
CA ASN A 2 4.84 55.63 95.92
C ASN A 2 4.89 54.12 95.58
N LEU A 3 4.75 53.61 94.35
CA LEU A 3 4.55 54.16 93.01
C LEU A 3 4.13 52.98 92.10
N ARG A 4 3.40 53.26 91.01
CA ARG A 4 2.94 52.34 89.96
C ARG A 4 4.06 51.54 89.29
N LYS A 5 3.73 50.38 88.69
CA LYS A 5 4.11 50.01 87.30
C LYS A 5 3.31 48.81 86.77
N ASN A 6 2.47 49.06 85.77
CA ASN A 6 1.84 48.07 84.88
C ASN A 6 2.86 47.56 83.86
N LEU A 7 2.85 46.26 83.55
CA LEU A 7 3.51 45.67 82.37
C LEU A 7 2.45 45.16 81.36
N PRO A 8 2.73 45.22 80.04
CA PRO A 8 1.78 44.82 79.00
C PRO A 8 1.93 43.35 78.52
N SER A 9 0.76 42.80 78.16
CA SER A 9 0.39 41.74 77.20
C SER A 9 1.43 40.84 76.49
N ILE A 10 1.13 39.54 76.42
CA ILE A 10 1.43 38.69 75.25
C ILE A 10 0.19 37.81 74.95
N GLY A 11 -0.45 38.08 73.81
CA GLY A 11 -1.54 37.27 73.25
C GLY A 11 -0.97 36.09 72.47
N LEU A 12 -1.55 34.91 72.69
CA LEU A 12 -1.19 33.67 72.01
C LEU A 12 -1.90 33.62 70.65
N GLY A 13 -1.18 33.88 69.56
CA GLY A 13 -1.69 33.72 68.20
C GLY A 13 -1.64 32.26 67.77
N VAL A 14 -2.80 31.65 67.54
CA VAL A 14 -2.92 30.31 66.95
C VAL A 14 -2.80 30.46 65.43
N ALA A 15 -1.68 30.03 64.85
CA ALA A 15 -1.52 29.95 63.41
C ALA A 15 -2.21 28.67 62.89
N GLY A 16 -3.34 28.85 62.19
CA GLY A 16 -3.98 27.77 61.42
C GLY A 16 -3.16 27.47 60.17
N ALA A 17 -2.53 26.29 60.12
CA ALA A 17 -1.84 25.81 58.93
C ALA A 17 -2.87 25.36 57.89
N LEU A 18 -2.97 26.11 56.78
CA LEU A 18 -3.73 25.72 55.60
C LEU A 18 -2.95 24.59 54.89
N ALA A 19 -3.44 23.35 54.99
CA ALA A 19 -2.89 22.24 54.22
C ALA A 19 -3.33 22.37 52.76
N VAL A 20 -2.47 22.94 51.92
CA VAL A 20 -2.64 22.90 50.46
C VAL A 20 -2.23 21.50 49.99
N THR A 21 -3.20 20.65 49.73
CA THR A 21 -2.96 19.37 49.04
C THR A 21 -2.68 19.66 47.57
N LEU A 22 -1.40 19.63 47.17
CA LEU A 22 -1.02 19.54 45.76
C LEU A 22 -1.52 18.19 45.23
N ALA A 23 -2.67 18.19 44.56
CA ALA A 23 -3.10 17.06 43.75
C ALA A 23 -2.14 16.96 42.56
N THR A 24 -1.12 16.11 42.66
CA THR A 24 -0.29 15.75 41.52
C THR A 24 -1.14 14.96 40.55
N THR A 25 -1.62 15.58 39.47
CA THR A 25 -2.26 14.86 38.37
C THR A 25 -1.19 13.98 37.72
N MET A 26 -1.18 12.69 38.08
CA MET A 26 -0.42 11.72 37.33
C MET A 26 -0.95 11.74 35.89
N PRO A 27 -0.07 11.77 34.86
CA PRO A 27 -0.53 11.58 33.50
C PRO A 27 -1.26 10.25 33.43
N ALA A 28 -2.49 10.26 32.90
CA ALA A 28 -3.26 9.05 32.68
C ALA A 28 -2.40 8.10 31.85
N ALA A 29 -2.15 6.89 32.35
CA ALA A 29 -1.52 5.84 31.56
C ALA A 29 -2.36 5.65 30.29
N ALA A 30 -1.73 5.77 29.12
CA ALA A 30 -2.39 5.53 27.85
C ALA A 30 -2.97 4.11 27.89
N GLN A 31 -4.29 3.99 27.82
CA GLN A 31 -4.95 2.69 27.73
C GLN A 31 -4.42 1.98 26.47
N PRO A 32 -4.08 0.68 26.56
CA PRO A 32 -3.68 -0.05 25.37
C PRO A 32 -4.80 0.03 24.34
N LYS A 33 -4.46 0.39 23.11
CA LYS A 33 -5.44 0.45 22.03
C LYS A 33 -6.02 -0.95 21.84
N ALA A 34 -7.35 -1.07 21.88
CA ALA A 34 -8.01 -2.35 21.73
C ALA A 34 -7.78 -2.90 20.31
N TYR A 35 -7.62 -4.22 20.21
CA TYR A 35 -7.54 -4.89 18.92
C TYR A 35 -8.93 -4.93 18.26
N VAL A 36 -8.95 -4.79 16.94
CA VAL A 36 -10.10 -5.14 16.10
C VAL A 36 -10.25 -6.66 16.17
N SER A 37 -11.42 -7.17 16.56
CA SER A 37 -11.67 -8.61 16.66
C SER A 37 -11.54 -9.30 15.28
N CYS A 38 -11.56 -10.63 15.19
CA CYS A 38 -11.52 -11.32 13.88
C CYS A 38 -12.82 -11.18 13.06
N ALA A 39 -13.78 -10.32 13.46
CA ALA A 39 -15.02 -10.12 12.71
C ALA A 39 -14.83 -9.06 11.61
N VAL A 40 -15.41 -9.31 10.44
CA VAL A 40 -15.42 -8.35 9.32
C VAL A 40 -16.21 -7.09 9.68
N SER A 41 -17.34 -7.23 10.39
CA SER A 41 -18.12 -6.08 10.89
C SER A 41 -17.27 -5.15 11.73
N ASP A 42 -16.44 -5.70 12.62
CA ASP A 42 -15.60 -4.89 13.51
C ASP A 42 -14.49 -4.18 12.76
N LEU A 43 -13.98 -4.77 11.66
CA LEU A 43 -13.03 -4.12 10.77
C LEU A 43 -13.69 -2.94 10.03
N ILE A 44 -14.90 -3.15 9.50
CA ILE A 44 -15.69 -2.10 8.83
C ILE A 44 -15.95 -0.95 9.81
N ASP A 45 -16.51 -1.25 10.98
CA ASP A 45 -16.81 -0.26 12.03
C ASP A 45 -15.55 0.52 12.45
N ALA A 46 -14.40 -0.15 12.54
CA ALA A 46 -13.15 0.51 12.91
C ALA A 46 -12.63 1.45 11.82
N ILE A 47 -12.81 1.11 10.53
CA ILE A 47 -12.46 1.99 9.41
C ILE A 47 -13.41 3.19 9.39
N ASP A 48 -14.71 2.99 9.54
CA ASP A 48 -15.71 4.07 9.55
C ASP A 48 -15.49 5.05 10.69
N GLN A 49 -15.18 4.55 11.89
CA GLN A 49 -14.83 5.40 13.03
C GLN A 49 -13.54 6.21 12.78
N ALA A 50 -12.54 5.61 12.15
CA ALA A 50 -11.31 6.32 11.81
C ALA A 50 -11.55 7.38 10.72
N ASN A 51 -12.36 7.09 9.72
CA ASN A 51 -12.79 8.07 8.71
C ASN A 51 -13.54 9.24 9.38
N ALA A 52 -14.57 8.96 10.18
CA ALA A 52 -15.36 9.98 10.87
C ALA A 52 -14.52 10.80 11.88
N GLY A 53 -13.50 10.19 12.49
CA GLY A 53 -12.61 10.82 13.46
C GLY A 53 -11.46 11.65 12.86
N GLY A 54 -11.33 11.72 11.53
CA GLY A 54 -10.23 12.44 10.86
C GLY A 54 -8.93 11.64 10.76
N GLY A 55 -8.96 10.34 11.05
CA GLY A 55 -7.85 9.41 10.95
C GLY A 55 -7.73 8.48 12.14
N GLY A 56 -6.86 7.48 12.04
CA GLY A 56 -6.73 6.48 13.10
C GLY A 56 -5.61 5.46 12.91
N THR A 57 -5.53 4.55 13.86
CA THR A 57 -4.63 3.38 13.79
C THR A 57 -5.40 2.15 14.22
N LEU A 58 -5.54 1.17 13.35
CA LEU A 58 -6.25 -0.07 13.64
C LEU A 58 -5.20 -1.13 13.98
N LEU A 59 -5.36 -1.77 15.14
CA LEU A 59 -4.57 -2.93 15.52
C LEU A 59 -5.41 -4.16 15.20
N LEU A 60 -5.05 -4.92 14.17
CA LEU A 60 -5.77 -6.16 13.87
C LEU A 60 -5.34 -7.24 14.86
N THR A 61 -6.29 -8.07 15.26
CA THR A 61 -5.97 -9.23 16.10
C THR A 61 -4.99 -10.14 15.34
N PRO A 62 -3.84 -10.52 15.93
CA PRO A 62 -2.78 -11.22 15.21
C PRO A 62 -3.24 -12.51 14.51
N GLY A 63 -2.87 -12.65 13.24
CA GLY A 63 -3.16 -13.84 12.43
C GLY A 63 -4.64 -14.06 12.06
N CYS A 64 -5.55 -13.14 12.38
CA CYS A 64 -6.95 -13.27 11.96
C CYS A 64 -7.09 -13.31 10.44
N THR A 65 -8.13 -14.00 9.97
CA THR A 65 -8.60 -13.90 8.59
C THR A 65 -9.94 -13.16 8.56
N TYR A 66 -9.94 -11.97 7.98
CA TYR A 66 -11.12 -11.15 7.69
C TYR A 66 -11.61 -11.51 6.29
N GLN A 67 -12.54 -12.47 6.21
CA GLN A 67 -13.09 -12.94 4.94
C GLN A 67 -14.32 -12.14 4.53
N LEU A 68 -14.18 -11.25 3.55
CA LEU A 68 -15.22 -10.40 3.00
C LEU A 68 -16.15 -11.23 2.11
N THR A 69 -17.44 -11.21 2.38
CA THR A 69 -18.46 -11.99 1.65
C THR A 69 -19.40 -11.15 0.78
N ALA A 70 -19.35 -9.83 0.92
CA ALA A 70 -20.13 -8.87 0.16
C ALA A 70 -19.32 -7.57 0.00
N ALA A 71 -19.69 -6.78 -1.00
CA ALA A 71 -19.23 -5.40 -1.11
C ALA A 71 -19.92 -4.55 -0.03
N GLU A 72 -19.17 -3.62 0.55
CA GLU A 72 -19.66 -2.62 1.50
C GLU A 72 -20.23 -1.39 0.76
N ASN A 73 -19.73 -1.11 -0.45
CA ASN A 73 -20.23 -0.06 -1.32
C ASN A 73 -20.42 -0.61 -2.76
N ALA A 74 -20.40 0.27 -3.77
CA ALA A 74 -20.62 -0.12 -5.17
C ALA A 74 -19.68 -1.26 -5.62
N ASP A 75 -18.38 -1.13 -5.36
CA ASP A 75 -17.34 -2.03 -5.91
C ASP A 75 -16.26 -2.43 -4.90
N ASP A 76 -16.36 -2.02 -3.62
CA ASP A 76 -15.36 -2.26 -2.58
C ASP A 76 -15.90 -3.11 -1.44
N GLY A 77 -15.08 -4.03 -0.93
CA GLY A 77 -15.39 -4.89 0.21
C GLY A 77 -15.20 -4.23 1.57
N LEU A 78 -14.65 -3.02 1.63
CA LEU A 78 -14.43 -2.23 2.84
C LEU A 78 -14.79 -0.77 2.58
N PRO A 79 -15.06 0.03 3.63
CA PRO A 79 -15.29 1.46 3.45
C PRO A 79 -14.10 2.14 2.78
N GLU A 80 -14.39 3.14 1.94
CA GLU A 80 -13.36 3.93 1.27
C GLU A 80 -12.50 4.67 2.30
N ILE A 81 -11.19 4.70 2.08
CA ILE A 81 -10.26 5.40 2.94
C ILE A 81 -10.25 6.87 2.53
N THR A 82 -10.81 7.73 3.39
CA THR A 82 -10.95 9.18 3.11
C THR A 82 -10.09 10.05 4.02
N THR A 83 -9.52 9.46 5.08
CA THR A 83 -8.63 10.11 6.04
C THR A 83 -7.35 9.28 6.25
N PRO A 84 -6.36 9.79 7.02
CA PRO A 84 -5.15 9.03 7.35
C PRO A 84 -5.43 7.83 8.28
N ILE A 85 -5.32 6.62 7.75
CA ILE A 85 -5.53 5.36 8.48
C ILE A 85 -4.28 4.49 8.42
N ASN A 86 -3.77 4.11 9.59
CA ASN A 86 -2.72 3.09 9.72
C ASN A 86 -3.35 1.75 10.12
N ILE A 87 -3.15 0.68 9.37
CA ILE A 87 -3.58 -0.68 9.74
C ILE A 87 -2.35 -1.52 10.06
N LEU A 88 -2.21 -1.89 11.33
CA LEU A 88 -1.16 -2.79 11.81
C LEU A 88 -1.74 -4.21 11.84
N GLY A 89 -1.32 -5.02 10.88
CA GLY A 89 -1.91 -6.32 10.59
C GLY A 89 -1.49 -7.46 11.51
N ALA A 90 -0.26 -7.42 12.04
CA ALA A 90 0.30 -8.50 12.85
C ALA A 90 0.11 -9.91 12.22
N GLY A 91 0.30 -10.01 10.90
CA GLY A 91 0.13 -11.24 10.12
C GLY A 91 -1.31 -11.57 9.72
N ALA A 92 -2.27 -10.69 9.97
CA ALA A 92 -3.64 -10.89 9.55
C ALA A 92 -3.80 -10.94 8.02
N THR A 93 -4.88 -11.58 7.57
CA THR A 93 -5.29 -11.66 6.18
C THR A 93 -6.64 -10.98 6.00
N ILE A 94 -6.74 -10.05 5.06
CA ILE A 94 -7.99 -9.48 4.58
C ILE A 94 -8.21 -10.05 3.18
N THR A 95 -9.31 -10.78 3.00
CA THR A 95 -9.52 -11.52 1.76
C THR A 95 -10.97 -11.56 1.33
N ARG A 96 -11.21 -11.45 0.03
CA ARG A 96 -12.53 -11.72 -0.54
C ARG A 96 -12.78 -13.22 -0.60
N SER A 97 -13.96 -13.66 -0.19
CA SER A 97 -14.41 -15.05 -0.39
C SER A 97 -14.53 -15.36 -1.88
N ALA A 98 -14.04 -16.53 -2.30
CA ALA A 98 -14.13 -16.96 -3.70
C ALA A 98 -15.58 -17.08 -4.22
N SER A 99 -16.55 -17.32 -3.32
CA SER A 99 -17.98 -17.43 -3.66
C SER A 99 -18.73 -16.10 -3.59
N ALA A 100 -18.08 -15.02 -3.13
CA ALA A 100 -18.69 -13.70 -3.09
C ALA A 100 -18.82 -13.12 -4.51
N PRO A 101 -19.69 -12.13 -4.73
CA PRO A 101 -19.62 -11.28 -5.91
C PRO A 101 -18.25 -10.61 -6.07
N SER A 102 -17.97 -10.10 -7.27
CA SER A 102 -16.76 -9.34 -7.57
C SER A 102 -16.78 -7.99 -6.83
N PHE A 103 -15.70 -7.69 -6.11
CA PHE A 103 -15.36 -6.37 -5.55
C PHE A 103 -13.86 -6.29 -5.23
N ARG A 104 -13.34 -5.06 -5.17
CA ARG A 104 -11.99 -4.71 -4.70
C ARG A 104 -11.90 -4.84 -3.19
N ILE A 105 -10.70 -5.00 -2.63
CA ILE A 105 -10.57 -5.04 -1.17
C ILE A 105 -10.53 -3.62 -0.59
N PHE A 106 -9.63 -2.77 -1.11
CA PHE A 106 -9.43 -1.41 -0.62
C PHE A 106 -9.56 -0.38 -1.74
N HIS A 107 -10.15 0.76 -1.40
CA HIS A 107 -10.14 1.97 -2.20
C HIS A 107 -9.64 3.14 -1.35
N VAL A 108 -8.53 3.77 -1.76
CA VAL A 108 -7.99 4.98 -1.15
C VAL A 108 -8.36 6.15 -2.05
N THR A 109 -9.26 7.01 -1.60
CA THR A 109 -9.73 8.16 -2.38
C THR A 109 -8.65 9.24 -2.43
N GLY A 110 -8.85 10.27 -3.25
CA GLY A 110 -7.89 11.38 -3.41
C GLY A 110 -7.53 12.13 -2.12
N SER A 111 -8.37 12.10 -1.08
CA SER A 111 -8.05 12.65 0.24
C SER A 111 -7.50 11.62 1.23
N GLY A 112 -7.57 10.34 0.88
CA GLY A 112 -7.17 9.22 1.71
C GLY A 112 -5.66 9.07 1.87
N ASN A 113 -5.26 8.52 3.02
CA ASN A 113 -3.89 8.09 3.25
C ASN A 113 -3.90 6.76 4.01
N LEU A 114 -3.57 5.67 3.32
CA LEU A 114 -3.58 4.33 3.88
C LEU A 114 -2.15 3.81 4.08
N ASN A 115 -1.86 3.37 5.30
CA ASN A 115 -0.65 2.62 5.60
C ASN A 115 -1.00 1.19 6.03
N LEU A 116 -0.58 0.20 5.26
CA LEU A 116 -0.75 -1.21 5.56
C LEU A 116 0.59 -1.79 6.00
N THR A 117 0.64 -2.37 7.21
CA THR A 117 1.85 -2.99 7.76
C THR A 117 1.59 -4.43 8.17
N ALA A 118 2.42 -5.36 7.69
CA ALA A 118 2.40 -6.77 8.10
C ALA A 118 1.03 -7.45 7.95
N LEU A 119 0.39 -7.34 6.78
CA LEU A 119 -0.82 -8.09 6.45
C LEU A 119 -0.83 -8.63 5.02
N THR A 120 -1.77 -9.54 4.77
CA THR A 120 -2.11 -10.04 3.43
C THR A 120 -3.40 -9.39 2.92
N VAL A 121 -3.39 -8.87 1.70
CA VAL A 121 -4.57 -8.47 0.92
C VAL A 121 -4.71 -9.41 -0.26
N SER A 122 -5.82 -10.15 -0.34
CA SER A 122 -5.95 -11.21 -1.35
C SER A 122 -7.37 -11.54 -1.81
N GLY A 123 -7.49 -12.17 -2.98
CA GLY A 123 -8.77 -12.65 -3.50
C GLY A 123 -9.67 -11.56 -4.08
N GLY A 124 -9.29 -10.28 -3.97
CA GLY A 124 -10.02 -9.17 -4.55
C GLY A 124 -10.18 -9.37 -6.05
N SER A 125 -11.37 -9.08 -6.57
CA SER A 125 -11.70 -9.35 -7.97
C SER A 125 -12.72 -8.33 -8.42
N VAL A 126 -12.37 -7.42 -9.35
CA VAL A 126 -13.27 -6.34 -9.76
C VAL A 126 -13.45 -6.29 -11.28
N LEU A 127 -14.65 -5.87 -11.69
CA LEU A 127 -14.92 -5.45 -13.07
C LEU A 127 -14.47 -3.99 -13.28
N GLY A 128 -13.16 -3.76 -13.15
CA GLY A 128 -12.53 -2.44 -13.20
C GLY A 128 -11.06 -2.53 -12.85
N SER A 129 -10.53 -1.45 -12.28
CA SER A 129 -9.11 -1.32 -11.90
C SER A 129 -8.87 -1.60 -10.42
N GLY A 130 -7.70 -2.16 -10.08
CA GLY A 130 -7.26 -2.27 -8.69
C GLY A 130 -7.92 -3.42 -7.92
N GLY A 131 -7.79 -4.66 -8.41
CA GLY A 131 -8.45 -5.84 -7.83
C GLY A 131 -8.20 -5.99 -6.32
N GLY A 132 -6.95 -5.80 -5.89
CA GLY A 132 -6.63 -5.70 -4.48
C GLY A 132 -6.89 -4.29 -3.95
N ILE A 133 -6.23 -3.31 -4.56
CA ILE A 133 -6.23 -1.92 -4.10
C ILE A 133 -6.36 -0.97 -5.30
N LEU A 134 -7.30 -0.03 -5.25
CA LEU A 134 -7.24 1.21 -6.02
C LEU A 134 -6.71 2.33 -5.10
N ASN A 135 -5.67 3.04 -5.54
CA ASN A 135 -5.11 4.20 -4.85
C ASN A 135 -5.15 5.47 -5.70
N GLU A 136 -6.02 6.40 -5.31
CA GLU A 136 -6.09 7.75 -5.84
C GLU A 136 -5.47 8.80 -4.90
N GLY A 137 -5.24 8.43 -3.65
CA GLY A 137 -4.56 9.25 -2.65
C GLY A 137 -3.14 8.77 -2.35
N GLN A 138 -2.86 8.55 -1.07
CA GLN A 138 -1.55 8.09 -0.61
C GLN A 138 -1.64 6.65 -0.08
N LEU A 139 -0.81 5.77 -0.61
CA LEU A 139 -0.67 4.40 -0.14
C LEU A 139 0.76 4.12 0.31
N THR A 140 0.90 3.50 1.48
CA THR A 140 2.17 2.94 1.96
C THR A 140 1.97 1.48 2.33
N LEU A 141 2.79 0.60 1.76
CA LEU A 141 2.79 -0.83 2.03
C LEU A 141 4.12 -1.24 2.67
N ASN A 142 4.08 -1.76 3.89
CA ASN A 142 5.25 -2.22 4.63
C ASN A 142 5.11 -3.71 4.96
N THR A 143 6.10 -4.52 4.56
CA THR A 143 6.16 -5.95 4.92
C THR A 143 4.83 -6.69 4.68
N SER A 144 4.15 -6.35 3.59
CA SER A 144 2.79 -6.85 3.29
C SER A 144 2.78 -7.70 2.03
N PHE A 145 1.79 -8.59 1.93
CA PHE A 145 1.57 -9.41 0.74
C PHE A 145 0.30 -8.97 0.03
N ILE A 146 0.43 -8.43 -1.18
CA ILE A 146 -0.71 -8.06 -2.03
C ILE A 146 -0.76 -9.07 -3.18
N GLY A 147 -1.63 -10.07 -3.08
CA GLY A 147 -1.58 -11.16 -4.02
C GLY A 147 -2.85 -11.94 -4.22
N ARG A 148 -2.91 -12.66 -5.35
CA ARG A 148 -4.11 -13.40 -5.77
C ARG A 148 -5.32 -12.47 -5.98
N ASN A 149 -5.07 -11.27 -6.49
CA ASN A 149 -6.13 -10.33 -6.85
C ASN A 149 -6.29 -10.25 -8.36
N ALA A 150 -7.48 -9.88 -8.83
CA ALA A 150 -7.85 -9.85 -10.24
C ALA A 150 -8.57 -8.53 -10.61
N ALA A 151 -8.22 -7.97 -11.76
CA ALA A 151 -8.86 -6.79 -12.33
C ALA A 151 -9.22 -7.05 -13.80
N SER A 152 -10.43 -6.69 -14.23
CA SER A 152 -10.80 -6.76 -15.65
C SER A 152 -10.21 -5.63 -16.50
N ASP A 153 -9.58 -4.64 -15.86
CA ASP A 153 -8.90 -3.53 -16.51
C ASP A 153 -7.41 -3.57 -16.15
N VAL A 154 -6.91 -2.64 -15.33
CA VAL A 154 -5.48 -2.55 -14.97
C VAL A 154 -5.24 -2.76 -13.48
N GLY A 155 -4.00 -3.12 -13.12
CA GLY A 155 -3.58 -3.17 -11.72
C GLY A 155 -4.26 -4.29 -10.95
N GLY A 156 -3.98 -5.54 -11.30
CA GLY A 156 -4.60 -6.70 -10.64
C GLY A 156 -4.39 -6.67 -9.13
N GLY A 157 -3.16 -6.38 -8.71
CA GLY A 157 -2.82 -6.14 -7.31
C GLY A 157 -3.11 -4.71 -6.87
N LEU A 158 -2.47 -3.75 -7.55
CA LEU A 158 -2.55 -2.32 -7.25
C LEU A 158 -2.74 -1.51 -8.53
N ALA A 159 -3.81 -0.73 -8.59
CA ALA A 159 -3.94 0.39 -9.53
C ALA A 159 -3.63 1.69 -8.80
N ASN A 160 -2.66 2.45 -9.28
CA ASN A 160 -2.21 3.70 -8.68
C ASN A 160 -2.45 4.88 -9.63
N THR A 161 -3.25 5.84 -9.19
CA THR A 161 -3.44 7.17 -9.81
C THR A 161 -2.94 8.30 -8.90
N GLY A 162 -2.60 8.00 -7.64
CA GLY A 162 -1.96 8.92 -6.68
C GLY A 162 -0.49 8.57 -6.40
N THR A 163 -0.10 8.53 -5.12
CA THR A 163 1.25 8.11 -4.69
C THR A 163 1.21 6.76 -3.98
N ALA A 164 2.00 5.80 -4.46
CA ALA A 164 2.21 4.51 -3.81
C ALA A 164 3.67 4.31 -3.38
N ASN A 165 3.88 3.94 -2.12
CA ASN A 165 5.17 3.53 -1.57
C ASN A 165 5.13 2.04 -1.20
N VAL A 166 5.82 1.21 -1.98
CA VAL A 166 5.94 -0.24 -1.79
C VAL A 166 7.30 -0.55 -1.16
N ASN A 167 7.32 -0.58 0.17
CA ASN A 167 8.54 -0.61 0.97
C ASN A 167 9.02 -2.03 1.30
N ALA A 168 10.09 -2.07 2.10
CA ALA A 168 10.87 -3.27 2.40
C ALA A 168 10.01 -4.46 2.85
N GLY A 169 10.28 -5.60 2.22
CA GLY A 169 9.59 -6.86 2.52
C GLY A 169 8.16 -6.94 1.99
N THR A 170 7.68 -5.94 1.26
CA THR A 170 6.39 -6.01 0.56
C THR A 170 6.54 -6.79 -0.75
N ARG A 171 5.52 -7.59 -1.07
CA ARG A 171 5.46 -8.38 -2.30
C ARG A 171 4.10 -8.21 -2.98
N LEU A 172 4.11 -7.78 -4.23
CA LEU A 172 2.94 -7.76 -5.12
C LEU A 172 3.06 -8.98 -6.04
N ALA A 173 2.30 -10.04 -5.77
CA ALA A 173 2.47 -11.28 -6.54
C ALA A 173 1.21 -12.10 -6.77
N LEU A 174 1.23 -12.92 -7.83
CA LEU A 174 0.11 -13.78 -8.20
C LEU A 174 -1.15 -12.98 -8.53
N ASN A 175 -1.00 -11.73 -8.97
CA ASN A 175 -2.12 -10.90 -9.38
C ASN A 175 -2.34 -10.99 -10.89
N THR A 176 -3.58 -10.80 -11.31
CA THR A 176 -3.98 -10.87 -12.72
C THR A 176 -4.70 -9.59 -13.13
N ALA A 177 -4.32 -9.00 -14.26
CA ALA A 177 -5.10 -7.97 -14.93
C ALA A 177 -5.44 -8.40 -16.35
N VAL A 178 -6.48 -7.83 -16.95
CA VAL A 178 -6.77 -8.08 -18.36
C VAL A 178 -6.01 -7.08 -19.23
N ALA A 179 -6.13 -5.77 -18.99
CA ALA A 179 -5.59 -4.74 -19.86
C ALA A 179 -4.10 -4.41 -19.60
N GLY A 180 -3.62 -4.49 -18.36
CA GLY A 180 -2.22 -4.20 -18.08
C GLY A 180 -1.85 -4.10 -16.60
N GLY A 181 -0.55 -4.16 -16.32
CA GLY A 181 -0.04 -4.03 -14.95
C GLY A 181 -0.58 -5.11 -14.02
N GLY A 182 -0.30 -6.39 -14.31
CA GLY A 182 -0.85 -7.51 -13.54
C GLY A 182 -0.64 -7.35 -12.04
N GLY A 183 0.57 -6.95 -11.63
CA GLY A 183 0.89 -6.61 -10.26
C GLY A 183 0.58 -5.15 -9.92
N LEU A 184 1.17 -4.22 -10.68
CA LEU A 184 1.07 -2.78 -10.45
C LEU A 184 0.80 -2.03 -11.75
N HIS A 185 -0.23 -1.20 -11.75
CA HIS A 185 -0.44 -0.16 -12.75
C HIS A 185 -0.16 1.21 -12.14
N ASN A 186 0.70 2.00 -12.77
CA ASN A 186 0.99 3.38 -12.41
C ASN A 186 0.51 4.31 -13.53
N ALA A 187 -0.57 5.04 -13.26
CA ALA A 187 -1.23 5.89 -14.24
C ALA A 187 -0.44 7.18 -14.54
N ALA A 188 -0.98 7.98 -15.47
CA ALA A 188 -0.41 9.27 -15.82
C ALA A 188 -0.33 10.17 -14.58
N ASP A 189 0.77 10.90 -14.46
CA ASP A 189 1.09 11.81 -13.34
C ASP A 189 1.19 11.16 -11.94
N ALA A 190 0.97 9.84 -11.84
CA ALA A 190 1.07 9.09 -10.60
C ALA A 190 2.52 8.73 -10.24
N LEU A 191 2.82 8.62 -8.95
CA LEU A 191 4.13 8.23 -8.43
C LEU A 191 4.07 6.84 -7.78
N ALA A 192 4.87 5.90 -8.29
CA ALA A 192 5.10 4.62 -7.64
C ALA A 192 6.56 4.47 -7.22
N ARG A 193 6.80 4.19 -5.94
CA ARG A 193 8.13 3.88 -5.39
C ARG A 193 8.20 2.42 -4.94
N LEU A 194 9.11 1.66 -5.53
CA LEU A 194 9.47 0.30 -5.10
C LEU A 194 10.79 0.38 -4.34
N SER A 195 10.80 0.04 -3.05
CA SER A 195 11.99 0.10 -2.21
C SER A 195 12.16 -1.19 -1.43
N ALA A 196 13.21 -1.96 -1.73
CA ALA A 196 13.48 -3.27 -1.11
C ALA A 196 12.27 -4.23 -1.17
N SER A 197 11.53 -4.19 -2.27
CA SER A 197 10.29 -4.92 -2.48
C SER A 197 10.33 -5.78 -3.75
N SER A 198 9.27 -6.56 -3.99
CA SER A 198 9.16 -7.41 -5.17
C SER A 198 7.81 -7.26 -5.86
N VAL A 199 7.85 -7.26 -7.19
CA VAL A 199 6.69 -7.42 -8.07
C VAL A 199 6.93 -8.67 -8.90
N ASP A 200 6.27 -9.77 -8.55
CA ASP A 200 6.61 -11.05 -9.16
C ASP A 200 5.44 -12.01 -9.38
N SER A 201 5.58 -12.93 -10.33
CA SER A 201 4.54 -13.94 -10.61
C SER A 201 3.17 -13.34 -10.96
N ASN A 202 3.14 -12.12 -11.50
CA ASN A 202 1.90 -11.48 -11.94
C ASN A 202 1.65 -11.73 -13.43
N THR A 203 0.39 -11.66 -13.84
CA THR A 203 -0.03 -11.99 -15.20
C THR A 203 -0.93 -10.92 -15.81
N VAL A 204 -0.75 -10.64 -17.10
CA VAL A 204 -1.76 -9.98 -17.94
C VAL A 204 -2.29 -10.95 -18.99
N THR A 205 -3.57 -10.82 -19.34
CA THR A 205 -4.29 -11.82 -20.15
C THR A 205 -5.04 -11.26 -21.36
N GLY A 206 -5.15 -9.94 -21.52
CA GLY A 206 -5.81 -9.30 -22.65
C GLY A 206 -4.90 -9.16 -23.86
N GLU A 207 -5.50 -9.21 -25.06
CA GLU A 207 -4.81 -8.93 -26.32
C GLU A 207 -4.18 -7.53 -26.29
N GLY A 208 -2.93 -7.42 -26.72
CA GLY A 208 -2.16 -6.17 -26.69
C GLY A 208 -1.85 -5.64 -25.29
N ALA A 209 -2.13 -6.40 -24.22
CA ALA A 209 -1.88 -5.97 -22.86
C ALA A 209 -0.38 -5.79 -22.58
N GLN A 210 -0.07 -4.90 -21.66
CA GLN A 210 1.30 -4.49 -21.38
C GLN A 210 1.62 -4.62 -19.89
N GLY A 211 2.85 -5.00 -19.56
CA GLY A 211 3.31 -4.99 -18.18
C GLY A 211 2.74 -6.14 -17.37
N GLY A 212 3.21 -7.37 -17.63
CA GLY A 212 2.78 -8.54 -16.84
C GLY A 212 2.97 -8.32 -15.34
N GLY A 213 4.09 -7.70 -14.96
CA GLY A 213 4.38 -7.25 -13.60
C GLY A 213 3.90 -5.83 -13.37
N VAL A 214 4.55 -4.89 -14.07
CA VAL A 214 4.34 -3.45 -13.91
C VAL A 214 4.00 -2.80 -15.25
N LEU A 215 2.95 -1.98 -15.26
CA LEU A 215 2.68 -1.03 -16.34
C LEU A 215 2.82 0.39 -15.79
N ASN A 216 3.77 1.16 -16.31
CA ASN A 216 3.90 2.60 -16.07
C ASN A 216 3.34 3.36 -17.28
N ALA A 217 2.09 3.80 -17.18
CA ALA A 217 1.37 4.47 -18.26
C ALA A 217 1.39 5.99 -18.05
N GLY A 218 2.49 6.65 -18.42
CA GLY A 218 2.66 8.11 -18.28
C GLY A 218 3.08 8.57 -16.88
N GLY A 219 3.21 7.67 -15.91
CA GLY A 219 3.60 8.00 -14.54
C GLY A 219 5.11 8.08 -14.29
N ASN A 220 5.47 8.26 -13.02
CA ASN A 220 6.83 8.21 -12.51
C ASN A 220 7.03 6.95 -11.65
N LEU A 221 7.78 5.99 -12.19
CA LEU A 221 8.17 4.77 -11.47
C LEU A 221 9.61 4.89 -10.97
N GLN A 222 9.80 4.72 -9.66
CA GLN A 222 11.12 4.73 -9.03
C GLN A 222 11.36 3.42 -8.30
N GLY A 223 12.47 2.76 -8.59
CA GLY A 223 12.87 1.51 -7.97
C GLY A 223 14.23 1.63 -7.31
N PHE A 224 14.32 1.18 -6.06
CA PHE A 224 15.57 1.05 -5.34
C PHE A 224 15.64 -0.34 -4.71
N THR A 225 16.67 -1.12 -5.02
CA THR A 225 16.90 -2.46 -4.41
C THR A 225 15.71 -3.41 -4.55
N SER A 226 14.97 -3.34 -5.65
CA SER A 226 13.72 -4.10 -5.85
C SER A 226 13.82 -5.05 -7.04
N THR A 227 13.05 -6.13 -7.00
CA THR A 227 12.99 -7.13 -8.08
C THR A 227 11.66 -7.08 -8.81
N ILE A 228 11.73 -7.05 -10.14
CA ILE A 228 10.57 -7.26 -11.03
C ILE A 228 10.83 -8.58 -11.78
N GLY A 229 10.20 -9.67 -11.37
CA GLY A 229 10.55 -10.97 -11.96
C GLY A 229 9.46 -12.02 -12.04
N SER A 230 9.66 -13.04 -12.87
CA SER A 230 8.68 -14.13 -13.08
C SER A 230 7.29 -13.65 -13.50
N ASN A 231 7.18 -12.45 -14.07
CA ASN A 231 5.92 -11.90 -14.52
C ASN A 231 5.65 -12.25 -15.98
N THR A 232 4.37 -12.24 -16.35
CA THR A 232 3.89 -12.94 -17.55
C THR A 232 2.88 -12.11 -18.33
N ALA A 233 3.08 -11.95 -19.63
CA ALA A 233 2.16 -11.32 -20.57
C ALA A 233 1.88 -12.29 -21.74
N LEU A 234 0.94 -13.22 -21.57
CA LEU A 234 0.71 -14.36 -22.49
C LEU A 234 -0.59 -14.21 -23.29
N ALA A 235 -0.76 -13.07 -23.93
CA ALA A 235 -1.84 -12.83 -24.88
C ALA A 235 -1.26 -12.31 -26.19
N GLU A 236 -2.00 -12.47 -27.28
CA GLU A 236 -1.57 -12.03 -28.60
C GLU A 236 -1.20 -10.54 -28.57
N GLY A 237 0.00 -10.20 -29.07
CA GLY A 237 0.50 -8.83 -29.08
C GLY A 237 0.95 -8.28 -27.72
N ALA A 238 0.86 -9.06 -26.64
CA ALA A 238 1.22 -8.59 -25.30
C ALA A 238 2.74 -8.47 -25.12
N THR A 239 3.20 -7.37 -24.52
CA THR A 239 4.63 -7.03 -24.36
C THR A 239 4.98 -6.66 -22.92
N GLY A 240 6.29 -6.64 -22.61
CA GLY A 240 6.78 -6.20 -21.31
C GLY A 240 6.31 -7.12 -20.19
N GLY A 241 6.64 -8.41 -20.28
CA GLY A 241 6.31 -9.39 -19.24
C GLY A 241 6.67 -8.89 -17.84
N GLY A 242 7.84 -8.28 -17.68
CA GLY A 242 8.29 -7.66 -16.44
C GLY A 242 7.72 -6.26 -16.25
N LEU A 243 8.23 -5.33 -17.04
CA LEU A 243 7.89 -3.91 -17.01
C LEU A 243 7.53 -3.44 -18.41
N ALA A 244 6.38 -2.79 -18.56
CA ALA A 244 6.09 -1.95 -19.70
C ALA A 244 5.99 -0.50 -19.24
N THR A 245 6.55 0.42 -20.02
CA THR A 245 6.42 1.85 -19.79
C THR A 245 6.02 2.54 -21.09
N VAL A 246 4.93 3.30 -21.02
CA VAL A 246 4.34 4.03 -22.14
C VAL A 246 4.20 5.49 -21.74
N GLY A 247 5.12 6.34 -22.17
CA GLY A 247 5.27 7.71 -21.67
C GLY A 247 5.78 7.77 -20.21
N GLY A 248 6.02 8.99 -19.70
CA GLY A 248 6.48 9.19 -18.33
C GLY A 248 7.96 8.83 -18.09
N THR A 249 8.29 8.46 -16.84
CA THR A 249 9.67 8.22 -16.40
C THR A 249 9.83 6.94 -15.59
N VAL A 250 10.94 6.24 -15.81
CA VAL A 250 11.36 5.08 -15.02
C VAL A 250 12.80 5.29 -14.55
N SER A 251 13.03 5.17 -13.25
CA SER A 251 14.37 5.17 -12.67
C SER A 251 14.53 3.97 -11.74
N LEU A 252 15.33 2.98 -12.13
CA LEU A 252 15.61 1.79 -11.33
C LEU A 252 17.08 1.76 -10.93
N THR A 253 17.36 1.49 -9.65
CA THR A 253 18.71 1.44 -9.08
C THR A 253 18.89 0.21 -8.19
N LEU A 254 20.00 -0.52 -8.36
CA LEU A 254 20.41 -1.66 -7.52
C LEU A 254 19.38 -2.82 -7.41
N GLY A 255 18.54 -3.01 -8.43
CA GLY A 255 17.49 -4.04 -8.49
C GLY A 255 17.71 -5.06 -9.60
N THR A 256 16.70 -5.87 -9.92
CA THR A 256 16.75 -6.81 -11.07
C THR A 256 15.43 -6.83 -11.86
N VAL A 257 15.54 -7.11 -13.17
CA VAL A 257 14.38 -7.43 -14.03
C VAL A 257 14.60 -8.80 -14.67
N GLU A 258 14.00 -9.85 -14.09
CA GLU A 258 14.45 -11.23 -14.36
C GLU A 258 13.33 -12.25 -14.58
N ASN A 259 13.60 -13.25 -15.43
CA ASN A 259 12.71 -14.39 -15.64
C ASN A 259 11.29 -14.00 -16.09
N ASN A 260 11.14 -12.84 -16.73
CA ASN A 260 9.83 -12.39 -17.20
C ASN A 260 9.54 -12.91 -18.61
N ARG A 261 8.27 -13.14 -18.91
CA ARG A 261 7.82 -13.70 -20.18
C ARG A 261 6.73 -12.83 -20.82
N ALA A 262 6.87 -12.58 -22.11
CA ALA A 262 5.83 -12.02 -22.95
C ALA A 262 5.61 -12.90 -24.18
N ASP A 263 4.46 -12.76 -24.83
CA ASP A 263 4.20 -13.38 -26.13
C ASP A 263 4.93 -12.64 -27.26
N THR A 264 4.90 -11.31 -27.21
CA THR A 264 5.61 -10.42 -28.14
C THR A 264 6.81 -9.77 -27.46
N ALA A 265 7.92 -9.64 -28.20
CA ALA A 265 9.13 -9.03 -27.67
C ALA A 265 8.90 -7.55 -27.30
N PRO A 266 9.50 -7.08 -26.19
CA PRO A 266 10.37 -7.78 -25.26
C PRO A 266 9.64 -8.44 -24.09
N GLY A 267 10.28 -9.44 -23.50
CA GLY A 267 9.83 -10.11 -22.28
C GLY A 267 10.15 -9.35 -20.99
N GLY A 268 11.29 -8.67 -20.97
CA GLY A 268 11.78 -7.95 -19.79
C GLY A 268 11.16 -6.56 -19.67
N ILE A 269 11.75 -5.58 -20.37
CA ILE A 269 11.36 -4.17 -20.31
C ILE A 269 10.93 -3.70 -21.70
N TYR A 270 9.67 -3.32 -21.85
CA TYR A 270 9.13 -2.62 -23.02
C TYR A 270 9.13 -1.11 -22.76
N ASN A 271 9.79 -0.34 -23.63
CA ASN A 271 9.81 1.13 -23.57
C ASN A 271 9.23 1.76 -24.83
N ASP A 272 8.18 2.55 -24.66
CA ASP A 272 7.49 3.28 -25.72
C ASP A 272 7.21 4.72 -25.27
N GLY A 273 8.08 5.65 -25.68
CA GLY A 273 7.97 7.07 -25.38
C GLY A 273 8.34 7.47 -23.95
N SER A 274 8.93 6.60 -23.13
CA SER A 274 9.35 6.94 -21.76
C SER A 274 10.84 7.28 -21.66
N THR A 275 11.20 8.07 -20.65
CA THR A 275 12.61 8.23 -20.22
C THR A 275 12.95 7.14 -19.22
N VAL A 276 13.88 6.24 -19.59
CA VAL A 276 14.31 5.13 -18.74
C VAL A 276 15.77 5.27 -18.31
N SER A 277 16.02 5.14 -17.00
CA SER A 277 17.35 5.10 -16.41
C SER A 277 17.53 3.84 -15.56
N LEU A 278 18.49 3.00 -15.94
CA LEU A 278 18.86 1.79 -15.21
C LEU A 278 20.27 1.93 -14.67
N THR A 279 20.42 1.91 -13.34
CA THR A 279 21.74 1.98 -12.68
C THR A 279 21.96 0.70 -11.85
N LEU A 280 22.86 -0.17 -12.33
CA LEU A 280 23.11 -1.47 -11.70
C LEU A 280 21.83 -2.32 -11.59
N VAL A 281 21.08 -2.40 -12.69
CA VAL A 281 19.85 -3.19 -12.80
C VAL A 281 19.99 -4.18 -13.96
N PRO A 282 20.56 -5.37 -13.72
CA PRO A 282 20.65 -6.37 -14.77
C PRO A 282 19.24 -6.85 -15.16
N ALA A 283 19.00 -6.90 -16.46
CA ALA A 283 17.88 -7.62 -17.04
C ALA A 283 18.39 -8.94 -17.62
N PHE A 284 17.83 -10.08 -17.19
CA PHE A 284 18.30 -11.39 -17.64
C PHE A 284 17.21 -12.48 -17.58
N ASN A 285 17.41 -13.55 -18.37
CA ASN A 285 16.47 -14.66 -18.49
C ASN A 285 15.04 -14.24 -18.87
N ASN A 286 14.86 -13.07 -19.50
CA ASN A 286 13.56 -12.66 -19.98
C ASN A 286 13.31 -13.23 -21.38
N ASN A 287 12.06 -13.58 -21.68
CA ASN A 287 11.64 -14.22 -22.92
C ASN A 287 10.48 -13.43 -23.56
N PRO A 288 10.55 -13.03 -24.84
CA PRO A 288 11.52 -13.45 -25.86
C PRO A 288 12.92 -12.84 -25.71
N THR A 289 13.01 -11.62 -25.19
CA THR A 289 14.25 -10.82 -25.06
C THR A 289 14.23 -9.99 -23.77
N ASN A 290 15.38 -9.42 -23.38
CA ASN A 290 15.44 -8.53 -22.22
C ASN A 290 14.79 -7.18 -22.54
N CYS A 291 15.30 -6.46 -23.53
CA CYS A 291 14.76 -5.16 -23.92
C CYS A 291 14.65 -4.97 -25.44
N SER A 292 15.35 -5.80 -26.22
CA SER A 292 15.27 -5.79 -27.69
C SER A 292 13.82 -6.00 -28.17
N GLY A 293 13.34 -5.11 -29.04
CA GLY A 293 11.93 -5.06 -29.48
C GLY A 293 11.17 -3.85 -28.92
N SER A 294 11.73 -3.13 -27.94
CA SER A 294 11.19 -1.83 -27.54
C SER A 294 11.29 -0.80 -28.68
N PRO A 295 10.24 0.00 -28.92
CA PRO A 295 10.29 1.15 -29.83
C PRO A 295 11.40 2.14 -29.48
N ASP A 296 11.58 2.42 -28.18
CA ASP A 296 12.60 3.32 -27.67
C ASP A 296 13.72 2.59 -26.91
N PRO A 297 14.94 3.14 -26.91
CA PRO A 297 16.06 2.53 -26.21
C PRO A 297 15.81 2.34 -24.71
N VAL A 298 16.38 1.28 -24.14
CA VAL A 298 16.45 1.07 -22.69
C VAL A 298 17.93 1.09 -22.28
N PRO A 299 18.51 2.28 -21.98
CA PRO A 299 19.92 2.39 -21.64
C PRO A 299 20.30 1.53 -20.44
N GLY A 300 21.42 0.82 -20.55
CA GLY A 300 21.90 -0.09 -19.50
C GLY A 300 21.25 -1.47 -19.50
N CYS A 301 20.25 -1.72 -20.35
CA CYS A 301 19.74 -3.05 -20.58
C CYS A 301 20.57 -3.77 -21.66
N LEU A 302 21.09 -4.95 -21.32
CA LEU A 302 21.85 -5.78 -22.24
C LEU A 302 20.97 -6.94 -22.75
N GLY A 303 20.89 -7.11 -24.07
CA GLY A 303 20.08 -8.16 -24.74
C GLY A 303 18.64 -7.75 -25.03
#